data_AF-A0AAW1RLZ9-F1
#
_entry.id   AF-A0AAW1RLZ9-F1
#
_cell.length_a   1.000
_cell.length_b   1.000
_cell.length_c   1.000
_cell.angle_alpha   90.00
_cell.angle_beta   90.00
_cell.angle_gamma   90.00
#
_symmetry.space_group_name_H-M   'P 1'
#
loop_
_entity.id
_entity.type
_entity.pdbx_description
1 polymer ?
#
loop_
_entity_poly.entity_id
_entity_poly.type
_entity_poly.pdbx_seq_one_letter_code
_entity_poly.pdbx_strand_id
1 'polypeptide(L)'
;MKVALLVASAERNSRSPGSSRLPDIKKVFPDFQPCPSPLRWLDTVNNTNGQTLYQERSPVSGAITIEQQEQYRVLRVGGWVNSIVLTEAEGSSNSLTTATTVKNDQLILAYMRVMVAAAFSFLATPLPHSSGGTLDPRQAHYLCLGLGGGALPMFLQHYLGQDDGMQLSAVELDPVVPKAAKQCMGLNQQFGTHKGSTLFIGDAADYVAALASASRIAPMTALRRASAQPHPPEQLQDQLHPCDCIMLDCFDSNAEVPSQFMAPKFISDCRQIVPDGGLLVANMINGAPGCSWRKDFGKIAWQMAAEFGPTFSIGIRDDNQQNVILVAKKVPKAYQAEVADDLSNEDLAVYKHKLQETADYLGRSCSMPYDLASMLHELYRIVPNRAYNNVVYELEINHAQDYA
;
A
#
# COMPACT_ATOMS: atom_id res chain seq x y z
N MET A 1 -20.74 15.98 -11.77
CA MET A 1 -22.04 15.53 -11.21
C MET A 1 -22.80 14.54 -12.13
N LYS A 2 -22.10 13.60 -12.81
CA LYS A 2 -22.72 12.59 -13.71
C LYS A 2 -22.09 11.19 -13.63
N VAL A 3 -21.38 10.87 -12.54
CA VAL A 3 -20.69 9.57 -12.37
C VAL A 3 -21.27 8.73 -11.20
N ALA A 4 -22.05 9.33 -10.28
CA ALA A 4 -22.60 8.61 -9.13
C ALA A 4 -23.95 7.88 -9.36
N LEU A 5 -24.52 7.90 -10.58
CA LEU A 5 -25.87 7.38 -10.84
C LEU A 5 -25.92 6.07 -11.64
N LEU A 6 -24.78 5.46 -11.97
CA LEU A 6 -24.73 4.25 -12.80
C LEU A 6 -24.65 2.94 -12.01
N VAL A 7 -24.36 2.97 -10.71
CA VAL A 7 -24.28 1.75 -9.88
C VAL A 7 -25.63 1.42 -9.24
N ALA A 8 -26.47 2.42 -8.90
CA ALA A 8 -27.74 2.18 -8.20
C ALA A 8 -28.95 1.84 -9.11
N SER A 9 -28.83 1.94 -10.45
CA SER A 9 -29.92 1.59 -11.38
C SER A 9 -29.79 0.18 -11.98
N ALA A 10 -28.64 -0.48 -11.84
CA ALA A 10 -28.43 -1.83 -12.37
C ALA A 10 -29.12 -2.91 -11.52
N GLU A 11 -29.35 -2.66 -10.23
CA GLU A 11 -29.94 -3.65 -9.32
C GLU A 11 -31.48 -3.73 -9.36
N ARG A 12 -32.18 -2.76 -9.97
CA ARG A 12 -33.66 -2.79 -10.01
C ARG A 12 -34.27 -3.54 -11.20
N ASN A 13 -33.49 -3.96 -12.20
CA ASN A 13 -34.06 -4.52 -13.44
C ASN A 13 -33.33 -5.75 -14.02
N SER A 14 -32.70 -6.60 -13.22
CA SER A 14 -32.09 -7.84 -13.73
C SER A 14 -32.81 -9.10 -13.25
N ARG A 15 -34.00 -9.37 -13.81
CA ARG A 15 -34.47 -10.74 -14.06
C ARG A 15 -34.03 -11.16 -15.46
N SER A 16 -32.73 -11.21 -15.71
CA SER A 16 -32.18 -11.87 -16.91
C SER A 16 -30.69 -12.18 -16.72
N PRO A 17 -30.24 -13.42 -16.98
CA PRO A 17 -28.84 -13.80 -16.92
C PRO A 17 -28.14 -13.32 -18.19
N GLY A 18 -27.27 -12.32 -18.08
CA GLY A 18 -26.50 -11.81 -19.21
C GLY A 18 -25.61 -10.63 -18.81
N SER A 19 -24.32 -10.92 -18.60
CA SER A 19 -23.17 -10.02 -18.37
C SER A 19 -23.45 -8.57 -17.96
N SER A 20 -23.19 -8.27 -16.69
CA SER A 20 -22.85 -6.91 -16.25
C SER A 20 -21.47 -6.54 -16.80
N ARG A 21 -21.41 -5.66 -17.82
CA ARG A 21 -20.14 -5.07 -18.25
C ARG A 21 -19.68 -4.05 -17.20
N LEU A 22 -18.56 -4.35 -16.56
CA LEU A 22 -17.83 -3.45 -15.68
C LEU A 22 -17.42 -2.14 -16.41
N PRO A 23 -17.21 -1.03 -15.68
CA PRO A 23 -16.71 0.20 -16.28
C PRO A 23 -15.33 -0.01 -16.92
N ASP A 24 -15.17 0.55 -18.11
CA ASP A 24 -13.93 0.52 -18.89
C ASP A 24 -12.81 1.29 -18.16
N ILE A 25 -11.86 0.54 -17.60
CA ILE A 25 -10.78 1.07 -16.77
C ILE A 25 -9.78 1.94 -17.55
N LYS A 26 -9.73 1.84 -18.90
CA LYS A 26 -8.99 2.81 -19.72
C LYS A 26 -9.56 4.22 -19.63
N LYS A 27 -10.82 4.37 -19.19
CA LYS A 27 -11.39 5.69 -18.84
C LYS A 27 -10.93 6.19 -17.46
N VAL A 28 -10.44 5.29 -16.61
CA VAL A 28 -9.98 5.60 -15.25
C VAL A 28 -8.49 5.97 -15.28
N PHE A 29 -7.68 5.29 -16.10
CA PHE A 29 -6.23 5.53 -16.24
C PHE A 29 -5.77 5.51 -17.71
N PRO A 30 -6.05 6.54 -18.51
CA PRO A 30 -5.77 6.54 -19.96
C PRO A 30 -4.26 6.58 -20.32
N ASP A 31 -3.40 7.06 -19.41
CA ASP A 31 -2.00 7.38 -19.71
C ASP A 31 -0.97 6.40 -19.11
N PHE A 32 -1.39 5.29 -18.50
CA PHE A 32 -0.49 4.34 -17.83
C PHE A 32 0.38 3.57 -18.86
N GLN A 33 1.70 3.59 -18.71
CA GLN A 33 2.63 2.80 -19.54
C GLN A 33 3.21 1.61 -18.77
N PRO A 34 3.29 0.42 -19.39
CA PRO A 34 3.83 -0.77 -18.73
C PRO A 34 5.35 -0.69 -18.54
N CYS A 35 5.83 -1.14 -17.37
CA CYS A 35 7.24 -1.15 -17.00
C CYS A 35 8.03 -2.23 -17.79
N PRO A 36 9.32 -2.01 -18.14
CA PRO A 36 10.19 -3.05 -18.69
C PRO A 36 10.30 -4.27 -17.76
N SER A 37 10.57 -5.45 -18.34
CA SER A 37 10.60 -6.76 -17.67
C SER A 37 11.47 -6.80 -16.39
N PRO A 38 10.92 -7.26 -15.24
CA PRO A 38 11.53 -7.12 -13.91
C PRO A 38 12.58 -8.18 -13.50
N LEU A 39 12.80 -9.26 -14.24
CA LEU A 39 13.51 -10.44 -13.69
C LEU A 39 15.05 -10.43 -13.72
N ARG A 40 15.72 -9.40 -14.26
CA ARG A 40 17.20 -9.33 -14.33
C ARG A 40 17.84 -8.11 -13.64
N TRP A 41 17.04 -7.17 -13.15
CA TRP A 41 17.57 -5.86 -12.80
C TRP A 41 18.04 -5.76 -11.35
N LEU A 42 17.47 -6.49 -10.38
CA LEU A 42 17.93 -6.43 -8.98
C LEU A 42 19.40 -6.91 -8.86
N ASP A 43 19.75 -7.98 -9.55
CA ASP A 43 21.13 -8.45 -9.63
C ASP A 43 22.04 -7.43 -10.31
N THR A 44 21.54 -6.73 -11.34
CA THR A 44 22.30 -5.67 -12.01
C THR A 44 22.52 -4.48 -11.08
N VAL A 45 21.48 -4.02 -10.38
CA VAL A 45 21.53 -2.89 -9.45
C VAL A 45 22.42 -3.16 -8.24
N ASN A 46 22.48 -4.41 -7.79
CA ASN A 46 23.34 -4.82 -6.69
C ASN A 46 24.81 -4.99 -7.08
N ASN A 47 25.10 -5.25 -8.35
CA ASN A 47 26.46 -5.54 -8.83
C ASN A 47 27.09 -4.43 -9.67
N THR A 48 26.38 -3.34 -9.96
CA THR A 48 26.91 -2.20 -10.72
C THR A 48 27.24 -1.03 -9.80
N ASN A 49 28.45 -0.50 -9.93
CA ASN A 49 28.82 0.74 -9.27
C ASN A 49 28.19 1.90 -10.03
N GLY A 50 27.26 2.61 -9.40
CA GLY A 50 26.68 3.84 -9.92
C GLY A 50 27.52 5.07 -9.60
N GLN A 51 27.13 6.21 -10.19
CA GLN A 51 27.64 7.51 -9.76
C GLN A 51 26.94 7.89 -8.45
N THR A 52 27.68 8.06 -7.35
CA THR A 52 27.13 8.57 -6.09
C THR A 52 26.65 10.01 -6.27
N LEU A 53 25.34 10.22 -6.09
CA LEU A 53 24.69 11.54 -6.11
C LEU A 53 24.56 12.14 -4.71
N TYR A 54 24.39 11.29 -3.70
CA TYR A 54 24.22 11.68 -2.31
C TYR A 54 24.90 10.68 -1.40
N GLN A 55 25.56 11.17 -0.35
CA GLN A 55 26.11 10.35 0.71
C GLN A 55 26.10 11.12 2.03
N GLU A 56 25.44 10.57 3.04
CA GLU A 56 25.45 11.12 4.39
C GLU A 56 25.37 9.98 5.40
N ARG A 57 25.99 10.14 6.57
CA ARG A 57 25.85 9.19 7.68
C ARG A 57 24.79 9.69 8.64
N SER A 58 23.67 9.00 8.68
CA SER A 58 22.62 9.20 9.67
C SER A 58 22.99 8.60 11.04
N PRO A 59 22.62 9.27 12.15
CA PRO A 59 22.71 8.68 13.49
C PRO A 59 21.70 7.55 13.73
N VAL A 60 20.63 7.46 12.93
CA VAL A 60 19.55 6.47 13.07
C VAL A 60 19.82 5.25 12.20
N SER A 61 19.97 5.45 10.88
CA SER A 61 20.00 4.34 9.91
C SER A 61 21.40 4.08 9.32
N GLY A 62 22.43 4.74 9.84
CA GLY A 62 23.80 4.56 9.36
C GLY A 62 24.05 5.24 8.02
N ALA A 63 24.72 4.55 7.09
CA ALA A 63 25.07 5.15 5.80
C ALA A 63 23.83 5.27 4.90
N ILE A 64 23.55 6.49 4.44
CA ILE A 64 22.53 6.80 3.44
C ILE A 64 23.27 7.15 2.15
N THR A 65 23.07 6.37 1.09
CA THR A 65 23.63 6.67 -0.24
C THR A 65 22.56 6.70 -1.30
N ILE A 66 22.71 7.58 -2.28
CA ILE A 66 21.92 7.54 -3.51
C ILE A 66 22.90 7.49 -4.66
N GLU A 67 22.69 6.53 -5.55
CA GLU A 67 23.51 6.30 -6.74
C GLU A 67 22.65 6.39 -7.99
N GLN A 68 23.19 7.03 -9.03
CA GLN A 68 22.67 6.93 -10.39
C GLN A 68 23.27 5.67 -11.03
N GLN A 69 22.41 4.73 -11.41
CA GLN A 69 22.78 3.50 -12.10
C GLN A 69 21.97 3.40 -13.39
N GLU A 70 22.59 3.71 -14.52
CA GLU A 70 21.92 3.82 -15.82
C GLU A 70 20.69 4.75 -15.75
N GLN A 71 19.49 4.20 -15.97
CA GLN A 71 18.21 4.92 -15.90
C GLN A 71 17.58 4.91 -14.50
N TYR A 72 18.25 4.42 -13.47
CA TYR A 72 17.70 4.33 -12.12
C TYR A 72 18.45 5.21 -11.12
N ARG A 73 17.72 5.71 -10.12
CA ARG A 73 18.31 6.17 -8.87
C ARG A 73 17.96 5.20 -7.76
N VAL A 74 18.99 4.79 -7.02
CA VAL A 74 18.90 3.74 -6.02
C VAL A 74 19.26 4.35 -4.67
N LEU A 75 18.29 4.41 -3.77
CA LEU A 75 18.52 4.75 -2.36
C LEU A 75 18.96 3.49 -1.63
N ARG A 76 20.10 3.58 -0.95
CA ARG A 76 20.57 2.57 -0.01
C ARG A 76 20.63 3.11 1.42
N VAL A 77 20.20 2.28 2.36
CA VAL A 77 20.21 2.55 3.80
C VAL A 77 20.97 1.42 4.48
N GLY A 78 22.07 1.74 5.15
CA GLY A 78 22.96 0.73 5.72
C GLY A 78 23.58 -0.22 4.68
N GLY A 79 23.63 0.19 3.41
CA GLY A 79 24.10 -0.63 2.27
C GLY A 79 23.00 -1.43 1.55
N TRP A 80 21.82 -1.57 2.16
CA TRP A 80 20.69 -2.28 1.56
C TRP A 80 19.91 -1.39 0.61
N VAL A 81 19.47 -1.94 -0.53
CA VAL A 81 18.53 -1.26 -1.43
C VAL A 81 17.22 -1.03 -0.68
N ASN A 82 16.85 0.22 -0.49
CA ASN A 82 15.62 0.60 0.19
C ASN A 82 14.55 1.11 -0.78
N SER A 83 14.94 1.90 -1.80
CA SER A 83 13.99 2.44 -2.77
C SER A 83 14.65 2.68 -4.11
N ILE A 84 13.87 2.55 -5.18
CA ILE A 84 14.33 2.75 -6.56
C ILE A 84 13.32 3.57 -7.33
N VAL A 85 13.81 4.55 -8.08
CA VAL A 85 13.00 5.35 -9.00
C VAL A 85 13.61 5.33 -10.39
N LEU A 86 12.76 5.37 -11.41
CA LEU A 86 13.18 5.53 -12.80
C LEU A 86 13.51 6.99 -13.08
N THR A 87 14.52 7.19 -13.91
CA THR A 87 14.95 8.49 -14.41
C THR A 87 15.01 8.47 -15.93
N GLU A 88 14.70 9.62 -16.53
CA GLU A 88 14.90 9.85 -17.96
C GLU A 88 15.90 10.99 -18.17
N ALA A 89 16.70 10.88 -19.21
CA ALA A 89 17.58 11.97 -19.62
C ALA A 89 16.75 13.14 -20.17
N GLU A 90 16.99 14.34 -19.66
CA GLU A 90 16.44 15.57 -20.23
C GLU A 90 17.13 15.85 -21.57
N GLY A 91 16.36 15.90 -22.65
CA GLY A 91 16.87 16.00 -24.00
C GLY A 91 17.79 17.20 -24.24
N SER A 92 19.06 16.95 -24.56
CA SER A 92 19.62 17.23 -25.90
C SER A 92 20.96 16.51 -26.02
N SER A 93 21.20 15.91 -27.19
CA SER A 93 22.31 15.00 -27.49
C SER A 93 23.72 15.59 -27.39
N ASN A 94 23.90 16.83 -26.91
CA ASN A 94 25.17 17.57 -27.01
C ASN A 94 25.73 18.13 -25.69
N SER A 95 25.10 17.88 -24.53
CA SER A 95 25.64 18.32 -23.22
C SER A 95 26.34 17.15 -22.52
N LEU A 96 27.59 17.34 -22.09
CA LEU A 96 28.33 16.37 -21.26
C LEU A 96 27.72 16.18 -19.86
N THR A 97 26.73 16.99 -19.47
CA THR A 97 25.96 16.83 -18.24
C THR A 97 24.48 16.76 -18.61
N THR A 98 23.99 15.57 -18.93
CA THR A 98 22.56 15.35 -19.11
C THR A 98 21.89 15.38 -17.75
N ALA A 99 21.13 16.43 -17.46
CA ALA A 99 20.21 16.42 -16.33
C ALA A 99 19.26 15.22 -16.48
N THR A 100 18.91 14.56 -15.37
CA THR A 100 17.94 13.46 -15.37
C THR A 100 16.73 13.82 -14.52
N THR A 101 15.53 13.64 -15.08
CA THR A 101 14.25 13.82 -14.40
C THR A 101 13.79 12.49 -13.81
N VAL A 102 13.23 12.50 -12.60
CA VAL A 102 12.61 11.31 -12.00
C VAL A 102 11.18 11.12 -12.52
N LYS A 103 10.81 9.86 -12.78
CA LYS A 103 9.45 9.45 -13.16
C LYS A 103 8.63 9.06 -11.95
N ASN A 104 7.71 9.95 -11.56
CA ASN A 104 6.84 9.77 -10.40
C ASN A 104 5.58 8.97 -10.73
N ASP A 105 5.34 8.65 -12.01
CA ASP A 105 4.20 7.90 -12.52
C ASP A 105 4.45 6.39 -12.61
N GLN A 106 5.61 5.91 -12.14
CA GLN A 106 6.03 4.52 -12.22
C GLN A 106 6.58 4.00 -10.89
N LEU A 107 6.10 2.83 -10.48
CA LEU A 107 6.65 2.07 -9.36
C LEU A 107 7.51 0.94 -9.90
N ILE A 108 8.81 0.99 -9.63
CA ILE A 108 9.78 0.00 -10.13
C ILE A 108 9.72 -1.29 -9.31
N LEU A 109 9.58 -1.17 -7.99
CA LEU A 109 9.47 -2.31 -7.08
C LEU A 109 8.10 -2.98 -7.22
N ALA A 110 8.11 -4.28 -7.53
CA ALA A 110 6.90 -5.05 -7.79
C ALA A 110 5.94 -5.08 -6.59
N TYR A 111 6.49 -5.17 -5.37
CA TYR A 111 5.66 -5.16 -4.16
C TYR A 111 4.89 -3.85 -4.00
N MET A 112 5.49 -2.69 -4.33
CA MET A 112 4.81 -1.39 -4.24
C MET A 112 3.62 -1.31 -5.21
N ARG A 113 3.78 -1.85 -6.44
CA ARG A 113 2.67 -1.96 -7.41
C ARG A 113 1.51 -2.77 -6.83
N VAL A 114 1.81 -3.90 -6.21
CA VAL A 114 0.80 -4.75 -5.56
C VAL A 114 0.17 -4.07 -4.36
N MET A 115 0.92 -3.37 -3.52
CA MET A 115 0.38 -2.60 -2.40
C MET A 115 -0.65 -1.57 -2.86
N VAL A 116 -0.32 -0.77 -3.88
CA VAL A 116 -1.23 0.26 -4.42
C VAL A 116 -2.45 -0.38 -5.09
N ALA A 117 -2.25 -1.42 -5.91
CA ALA A 117 -3.34 -2.14 -6.56
C ALA A 117 -4.32 -2.73 -5.53
N ALA A 118 -3.78 -3.36 -4.49
CA ALA A 118 -4.57 -3.89 -3.39
C ALA A 118 -5.33 -2.78 -2.66
N ALA A 119 -4.65 -1.71 -2.25
CA ALA A 119 -5.29 -0.59 -1.56
C ALA A 119 -6.49 -0.05 -2.36
N PHE A 120 -6.30 0.20 -3.66
CA PHE A 120 -7.35 0.77 -4.51
C PHE A 120 -8.53 -0.20 -4.70
N SER A 121 -8.23 -1.48 -4.95
CA SER A 121 -9.26 -2.51 -5.15
C SER A 121 -10.11 -2.70 -3.89
N PHE A 122 -9.46 -2.83 -2.74
CA PHE A 122 -10.14 -3.12 -1.49
C PHE A 122 -10.90 -1.92 -0.93
N LEU A 123 -10.41 -0.68 -1.13
CA LEU A 123 -11.16 0.54 -0.78
C LEU A 123 -12.42 0.69 -1.63
N ALA A 124 -12.31 0.44 -2.95
CA ALA A 124 -13.45 0.54 -3.88
C ALA A 124 -14.50 -0.57 -3.68
N THR A 125 -14.17 -1.63 -2.94
CA THR A 125 -15.10 -2.73 -2.68
C THR A 125 -16.05 -2.34 -1.55
N PRO A 126 -17.38 -2.47 -1.70
CA PRO A 126 -18.31 -2.20 -0.60
C PRO A 126 -18.14 -3.23 0.52
N LEU A 127 -18.38 -2.82 1.76
CA LEU A 127 -18.56 -3.76 2.86
C LEU A 127 -19.94 -4.44 2.73
N PRO A 128 -20.09 -5.72 3.08
CA PRO A 128 -21.38 -6.37 3.12
C PRO A 128 -22.20 -5.73 4.22
N HIS A 129 -23.47 -5.45 3.93
CA HIS A 129 -24.43 -4.96 4.91
C HIS A 129 -24.08 -3.62 5.57
N SER A 130 -23.04 -2.92 5.12
CA SER A 130 -22.80 -1.55 5.53
C SER A 130 -23.71 -0.61 4.75
N SER A 131 -24.54 0.16 5.45
CA SER A 131 -25.17 1.35 4.86
C SER A 131 -24.15 2.46 4.57
N GLY A 132 -22.91 2.33 5.07
CA GLY A 132 -21.78 3.17 4.70
C GLY A 132 -21.37 2.88 3.25
N GLY A 133 -21.32 3.92 2.43
CA GLY A 133 -20.93 3.80 1.02
C GLY A 133 -19.49 3.30 0.85
N THR A 134 -19.15 2.92 -0.39
CA THR A 134 -17.76 2.64 -0.79
C THR A 134 -16.87 3.86 -0.55
N LEU A 135 -15.66 3.64 -0.03
CA LEU A 135 -14.65 4.69 -0.01
C LEU A 135 -14.15 4.90 -1.44
N ASP A 136 -14.14 6.15 -1.91
CA ASP A 136 -13.53 6.49 -3.20
C ASP A 136 -12.01 6.52 -3.01
N PRO A 137 -11.24 5.60 -3.65
CA PRO A 137 -9.77 5.60 -3.51
C PRO A 137 -9.15 6.95 -3.93
N ARG A 138 -9.81 7.74 -4.80
CA ARG A 138 -9.32 9.05 -5.23
C ARG A 138 -9.46 10.14 -4.20
N GLN A 139 -10.33 9.94 -3.20
CA GLN A 139 -10.59 10.89 -2.12
C GLN A 139 -10.11 10.37 -0.77
N ALA A 140 -9.53 9.17 -0.74
CA ALA A 140 -9.03 8.55 0.47
C ALA A 140 -7.81 9.30 1.03
N HIS A 141 -7.72 9.35 2.36
CA HIS A 141 -6.51 9.76 3.06
C HIS A 141 -5.58 8.56 3.25
N TYR A 142 -4.41 8.63 2.62
CA TYR A 142 -3.37 7.62 2.71
C TYR A 142 -2.33 8.00 3.77
N LEU A 143 -1.99 7.05 4.65
CA LEU A 143 -0.90 7.18 5.61
C LEU A 143 0.21 6.17 5.30
N CYS A 144 1.32 6.63 4.74
CA CYS A 144 2.51 5.83 4.50
C CYS A 144 3.39 5.80 5.77
N LEU A 145 3.59 4.62 6.34
CA LEU A 145 4.54 4.41 7.43
C LEU A 145 5.84 3.91 6.81
N GLY A 146 6.87 4.75 6.85
CA GLY A 146 8.08 4.62 6.03
C GLY A 146 7.97 5.50 4.79
N LEU A 147 8.95 6.40 4.58
CA LEU A 147 9.04 7.21 3.37
C LEU A 147 9.98 6.56 2.35
N GLY A 148 11.12 6.05 2.82
CA GLY A 148 12.20 5.56 1.97
C GLY A 148 12.63 6.62 0.95
N GLY A 149 12.76 6.24 -0.32
CA GLY A 149 13.06 7.17 -1.41
C GLY A 149 11.87 8.02 -1.87
N GLY A 150 10.69 7.84 -1.27
CA GLY A 150 9.47 8.56 -1.63
C GLY A 150 8.73 8.01 -2.85
N ALA A 151 9.16 6.88 -3.44
CA ALA A 151 8.54 6.30 -4.63
C ALA A 151 7.02 6.08 -4.48
N LEU A 152 6.60 5.45 -3.38
CA LEU A 152 5.20 5.21 -3.07
C LEU A 152 4.37 6.50 -2.93
N PRO A 153 4.71 7.46 -2.04
CA PRO A 153 3.94 8.68 -1.91
C PRO A 153 3.98 9.58 -3.16
N MET A 154 5.10 9.62 -3.90
CA MET A 154 5.15 10.35 -5.18
C MET A 154 4.20 9.76 -6.21
N PHE A 155 4.14 8.42 -6.29
CA PHE A 155 3.20 7.73 -7.17
C PHE A 155 1.75 8.04 -6.79
N LEU A 156 1.40 7.91 -5.50
CA LEU A 156 0.07 8.26 -5.02
C LEU A 156 -0.28 9.71 -5.32
N GLN A 157 0.64 10.64 -5.06
CA GLN A 157 0.44 12.06 -5.37
C GLN A 157 0.28 12.32 -6.87
N HIS A 158 1.02 11.62 -7.73
CA HIS A 158 0.90 11.77 -9.19
C HIS A 158 -0.49 11.34 -9.68
N TYR A 159 -0.97 10.17 -9.23
CA TYR A 159 -2.23 9.59 -9.71
C TYR A 159 -3.48 10.12 -9.02
N LEU A 160 -3.37 10.58 -7.78
CA LEU A 160 -4.50 11.02 -6.97
C LEU A 160 -4.53 12.54 -6.77
N GLY A 161 -3.37 13.20 -6.85
CA GLY A 161 -3.14 14.57 -6.36
C GLY A 161 -3.27 15.70 -7.38
N GLN A 162 -4.13 15.58 -8.39
CA GLN A 162 -4.49 16.74 -9.24
C GLN A 162 -5.68 17.54 -8.66
N ASP A 163 -6.48 16.94 -7.78
CA ASP A 163 -7.67 17.57 -7.20
C ASP A 163 -7.47 17.92 -5.71
N ASP A 164 -8.08 19.02 -5.26
CA ASP A 164 -8.01 19.61 -3.89
C ASP A 164 -8.42 18.67 -2.72
N GLY A 165 -8.81 17.43 -3.00
CA GLY A 165 -9.40 16.51 -2.03
C GLY A 165 -8.45 15.44 -1.46
N MET A 166 -7.33 15.13 -2.11
CA MET A 166 -6.46 14.05 -1.66
C MET A 166 -5.63 14.47 -0.44
N GLN A 167 -5.56 13.59 0.57
CA GLN A 167 -4.66 13.73 1.71
C GLN A 167 -3.66 12.57 1.74
N LEU A 168 -2.38 12.88 1.91
CA LEU A 168 -1.30 11.90 1.94
C LEU A 168 -0.33 12.29 3.04
N SER A 169 -0.27 11.46 4.07
CA SER A 169 0.67 11.60 5.16
C SER A 169 1.77 10.56 5.02
N ALA A 170 3.01 10.93 5.33
CA ALA A 170 4.11 9.99 5.48
C ALA A 170 4.79 10.18 6.84
N VAL A 171 5.23 9.07 7.43
CA VAL A 171 6.03 9.06 8.65
C VAL A 171 7.38 8.44 8.35
N GLU A 172 8.47 9.16 8.65
CA GLU A 172 9.83 8.69 8.44
C GLU A 172 10.64 8.83 9.73
N LEU A 173 11.31 7.76 10.14
CA LEU A 173 12.10 7.73 11.36
C LEU A 173 13.35 8.60 11.24
N ASP A 174 13.98 8.59 10.06
CA ASP A 174 15.28 9.18 9.84
C ASP A 174 15.20 10.53 9.10
N PRO A 175 15.56 11.67 9.74
CA PRO A 175 15.50 12.98 9.08
C PRO A 175 16.41 13.12 7.86
N VAL A 176 17.43 12.27 7.71
CA VAL A 176 18.34 12.30 6.56
C VAL A 176 17.67 11.73 5.31
N VAL A 177 16.76 10.78 5.46
CA VAL A 177 16.10 10.09 4.34
C VAL A 177 15.22 11.04 3.51
N PRO A 178 14.29 11.84 4.07
CA PRO A 178 13.51 12.79 3.30
C PRO A 178 14.36 13.87 2.64
N LYS A 179 15.45 14.30 3.29
CA LYS A 179 16.41 15.25 2.72
C LYS A 179 17.06 14.66 1.46
N ALA A 180 17.57 13.43 1.54
CA ALA A 180 18.15 12.71 0.41
C ALA A 180 17.12 12.47 -0.71
N ALA A 181 15.89 12.06 -0.34
CA ALA A 181 14.80 11.84 -1.29
C ALA A 181 14.40 13.11 -2.04
N LYS A 182 14.31 14.26 -1.35
CA LYS A 182 14.03 15.55 -2.00
C LYS A 182 15.14 16.00 -2.94
N GLN A 183 16.40 15.80 -2.56
CA GLN A 183 17.53 16.24 -3.36
C GLN A 183 17.78 15.36 -4.59
N CYS A 184 17.58 14.05 -4.47
CA CYS A 184 18.04 13.10 -5.47
C CYS A 184 16.98 12.10 -5.92
N MET A 185 15.88 11.84 -5.21
CA MET A 185 14.87 10.86 -5.63
C MET A 185 13.62 11.50 -6.24
N GLY A 186 13.59 12.82 -6.44
CA GLY A 186 12.47 13.51 -7.10
C GLY A 186 11.29 13.82 -6.17
N LEU A 187 11.42 13.54 -4.86
CA LEU A 187 10.38 13.89 -3.89
C LEU A 187 10.18 15.41 -3.90
N ASN A 188 8.93 15.84 -4.02
CA ASN A 188 8.59 17.26 -4.11
C ASN A 188 9.19 18.02 -2.91
N GLN A 189 9.86 19.15 -3.17
CA GLN A 189 10.45 19.98 -2.13
C GLN A 189 9.41 20.44 -1.08
N GLN A 190 8.18 20.66 -1.55
CA GLN A 190 7.02 21.04 -0.75
C GLN A 190 6.28 19.83 -0.15
N PHE A 191 6.74 18.59 -0.37
CA PHE A 191 6.14 17.44 0.29
C PHE A 191 6.26 17.60 1.81
N GLY A 192 5.12 17.54 2.49
CA GLY A 192 4.98 17.80 3.92
C GLY A 192 4.66 19.24 4.30
N THR A 193 4.70 20.18 3.34
CA THR A 193 4.30 21.59 3.54
C THR A 193 3.18 22.03 2.60
N HIS A 194 2.95 21.31 1.50
CA HIS A 194 1.86 21.55 0.57
C HIS A 194 0.53 21.05 1.16
N LYS A 195 -0.55 21.79 0.91
CA LYS A 195 -1.93 21.40 1.27
C LYS A 195 -2.23 19.98 0.77
N GLY A 196 -2.69 19.10 1.66
CA GLY A 196 -2.97 17.70 1.33
C GLY A 196 -1.75 16.76 1.36
N SER A 197 -0.55 17.24 1.73
CA SER A 197 0.58 16.36 2.04
C SER A 197 1.22 16.69 3.38
N THR A 198 1.47 15.68 4.21
CA THR A 198 2.09 15.85 5.53
C THR A 198 3.27 14.90 5.66
N LEU A 199 4.38 15.39 6.22
CA LEU A 199 5.55 14.57 6.52
C LEU A 199 5.87 14.73 8.01
N PHE A 200 5.82 13.63 8.74
CA PHE A 200 6.21 13.58 10.13
C PHE A 200 7.56 12.87 10.26
N ILE A 201 8.48 13.48 11.00
CA ILE A 201 9.77 12.86 11.34
C ILE A 201 9.68 12.28 12.75
N GLY A 202 9.76 10.96 12.85
CA GLY A 202 9.69 10.24 14.12
C GLY A 202 9.28 8.78 13.96
N ASP A 203 9.11 8.10 15.09
CA ASP A 203 8.70 6.69 15.09
C ASP A 203 7.23 6.55 14.66
N ALA A 204 6.99 5.66 13.69
CA ALA A 204 5.68 5.43 13.12
C ALA A 204 4.70 4.74 14.09
N ALA A 205 5.18 3.89 15.00
CA ALA A 205 4.33 3.26 15.99
C ALA A 205 3.87 4.27 17.04
N ASP A 206 4.76 5.17 17.48
CA ASP A 206 4.41 6.29 18.36
C ASP A 206 3.41 7.24 17.70
N TYR A 207 3.60 7.56 16.42
CA TYR A 207 2.68 8.39 15.64
C TYR A 207 1.27 7.75 15.54
N VAL A 208 1.20 6.46 15.22
CA VAL A 208 -0.07 5.71 15.17
C VAL A 208 -0.73 5.64 16.55
N ALA A 209 0.03 5.40 17.63
CA ALA A 209 -0.49 5.39 18.99
C ALA A 209 -1.05 6.76 19.42
N ALA A 210 -0.40 7.84 19.00
CA ALA A 210 -0.88 9.21 19.23
C ALA A 210 -2.19 9.47 18.48
N LEU A 211 -2.28 9.10 17.20
CA LEU A 211 -3.51 9.17 16.41
C LEU A 211 -4.66 8.37 17.07
N ALA A 212 -4.40 7.13 17.45
CA ALA A 212 -5.42 6.27 18.09
C ALA A 212 -5.91 6.86 19.42
N SER A 213 -5.01 7.47 20.19
CA SER A 213 -5.37 8.16 21.44
C SER A 213 -6.20 9.41 21.19
N ALA A 214 -5.88 10.21 20.17
CA ALA A 214 -6.66 11.37 19.76
C ALA A 214 -8.08 10.99 19.28
N SER A 215 -8.20 9.92 18.49
CA SER A 215 -9.49 9.42 17.98
C SER A 215 -10.45 8.98 19.08
N ARG A 216 -9.94 8.53 20.25
CA ARG A 216 -10.79 8.21 21.42
C ARG A 216 -11.37 9.45 22.10
N ILE A 217 -10.68 10.57 22.02
CA ILE A 217 -11.08 11.82 22.68
C ILE A 217 -12.09 12.59 21.81
N ALA A 218 -11.95 12.54 20.48
CA ALA A 218 -12.78 13.28 19.51
C ALA A 218 -14.32 13.09 19.66
N PRO A 219 -14.88 11.87 19.80
CA PRO A 219 -16.31 11.72 20.02
C PRO A 219 -16.78 12.26 21.37
N MET A 220 -15.87 12.41 22.35
CA MET A 220 -16.18 13.01 23.66
C MET A 220 -16.03 14.54 23.68
N THR A 221 -15.09 15.13 22.94
CA THR A 221 -14.89 16.59 22.92
C THR A 221 -15.89 17.35 22.06
N ALA A 222 -16.52 16.70 21.07
CA ALA A 222 -17.71 17.26 20.40
C ALA A 222 -18.90 17.46 21.36
N LEU A 223 -18.95 16.72 22.47
CA LEU A 223 -19.92 16.83 23.56
C LEU A 223 -19.40 17.57 24.80
N ARG A 224 -18.09 17.89 24.86
CA ARG A 224 -17.43 18.33 26.10
C ARG A 224 -16.44 19.48 25.89
N ARG A 225 -16.78 20.46 25.04
CA ARG A 225 -16.16 21.81 25.02
C ARG A 225 -16.45 22.61 26.32
N ALA A 226 -16.23 22.00 27.48
CA ALA A 226 -16.42 22.60 28.79
C ALA A 226 -15.64 21.86 29.90
N SER A 227 -14.34 21.56 29.72
CA SER A 227 -13.44 21.44 30.88
C SER A 227 -11.97 21.32 30.45
N ALA A 228 -11.15 22.22 30.97
CA ALA A 228 -9.71 22.31 30.75
C ALA A 228 -8.95 21.08 31.29
N GLN A 229 -8.22 20.42 30.40
CA GLN A 229 -7.15 19.47 30.72
C GLN A 229 -5.97 19.72 29.75
N PRO A 230 -4.74 19.32 30.11
CA PRO A 230 -3.55 19.64 29.34
C PRO A 230 -3.54 18.83 28.04
N HIS A 231 -3.49 19.56 26.94
CA HIS A 231 -3.50 19.06 25.58
C HIS A 231 -2.11 18.57 25.15
N PRO A 232 -1.99 17.51 24.31
CA PRO A 232 -0.78 17.29 23.53
C PRO A 232 -0.42 18.55 22.74
N PRO A 233 0.87 18.80 22.43
CA PRO A 233 1.32 20.06 21.83
C PRO A 233 0.38 20.47 20.71
N GLU A 234 -0.16 21.68 20.83
CA GLU A 234 -1.28 22.23 20.03
C GLU A 234 -1.05 22.06 18.52
N GLN A 235 0.22 22.07 18.10
CA GLN A 235 0.66 21.86 16.72
C GLN A 235 0.37 20.46 16.14
N LEU A 236 0.28 19.41 16.96
CA LEU A 236 -0.05 18.07 16.46
C LEU A 236 -1.56 17.92 16.20
N GLN A 237 -2.42 18.47 17.05
CA GLN A 237 -3.87 18.18 16.98
C GLN A 237 -4.52 18.65 15.67
N ASP A 238 -4.08 19.79 15.14
CA ASP A 238 -4.59 20.31 13.87
C ASP A 238 -4.10 19.52 12.64
N GLN A 239 -3.09 18.66 12.81
CA GLN A 239 -2.47 17.86 11.75
C GLN A 239 -2.85 16.37 11.82
N LEU A 240 -3.51 15.94 12.89
CA LEU A 240 -3.91 14.55 13.10
C LEU A 240 -5.26 14.30 12.40
N HIS A 241 -5.20 13.93 11.12
CA HIS A 241 -6.37 13.51 10.38
C HIS A 241 -6.52 11.98 10.44
N PRO A 242 -7.72 11.45 10.74
CA PRO A 242 -7.99 10.03 10.53
C PRO A 242 -7.71 9.68 9.06
N CYS A 243 -7.18 8.48 8.83
CA CYS A 243 -6.81 8.00 7.50
C CYS A 243 -7.75 6.87 7.06
N ASP A 244 -7.91 6.70 5.75
CA ASP A 244 -8.73 5.63 5.18
C ASP A 244 -7.89 4.38 4.89
N CYS A 245 -6.60 4.57 4.60
CA CYS A 245 -5.67 3.50 4.27
C CYS A 245 -4.29 3.74 4.88
N ILE A 246 -3.84 2.80 5.70
CA ILE A 246 -2.48 2.76 6.21
C ILE A 246 -1.65 1.85 5.29
N MET A 247 -0.50 2.33 4.84
CA MET A 247 0.47 1.57 4.05
C MET A 247 1.76 1.44 4.84
N LEU A 248 2.00 0.25 5.40
CA LEU A 248 3.20 -0.07 6.18
C LEU A 248 4.31 -0.58 5.25
N ASP A 249 5.35 0.22 5.07
CA ASP A 249 6.55 -0.10 4.31
C ASP A 249 7.81 0.28 5.13
N CYS A 250 7.90 -0.31 6.33
CA CYS A 250 8.99 -0.07 7.29
C CYS A 250 9.87 -1.31 7.46
N PHE A 251 11.17 -1.13 7.27
CA PHE A 251 12.18 -2.16 7.49
C PHE A 251 13.35 -1.57 8.29
N ASP A 252 13.98 -2.40 9.12
CA ASP A 252 15.21 -2.05 9.81
C ASP A 252 16.44 -2.26 8.92
N SER A 253 17.63 -2.06 9.50
CA SER A 253 18.90 -2.25 8.80
C SER A 253 19.23 -3.71 8.43
N ASN A 254 18.42 -4.67 8.88
CA ASN A 254 18.53 -6.09 8.53
C ASN A 254 17.48 -6.50 7.49
N ALA A 255 16.77 -5.53 6.91
CA ALA A 255 15.61 -5.75 6.06
C ALA A 255 14.48 -6.51 6.76
N GLU A 256 14.36 -6.41 8.09
CA GLU A 256 13.28 -7.02 8.86
C GLU A 256 12.23 -5.97 9.21
N VAL A 257 10.96 -6.37 9.32
CA VAL A 257 9.91 -5.49 9.84
C VAL A 257 10.13 -5.29 11.34
N PRO A 258 10.31 -4.05 11.83
CA PRO A 258 10.55 -3.81 13.25
C PRO A 258 9.45 -4.41 14.14
N SER A 259 9.87 -5.03 15.25
CA SER A 259 8.95 -5.78 16.13
C SER A 259 7.80 -4.96 16.70
N GLN A 260 7.95 -3.62 16.84
CA GLN A 260 6.85 -2.76 17.27
C GLN A 260 5.66 -2.75 16.30
N PHE A 261 5.88 -2.95 14.99
CA PHE A 261 4.82 -3.04 14.00
C PHE A 261 4.11 -4.40 13.98
N MET A 262 4.71 -5.40 14.64
CA MET A 262 4.14 -6.74 14.82
C MET A 262 3.48 -6.92 16.19
N ALA A 263 3.45 -5.86 17.00
CA ALA A 263 2.84 -5.89 18.32
C ALA A 263 1.31 -5.84 18.19
N PRO A 264 0.54 -6.65 18.95
CA PRO A 264 -0.92 -6.60 18.94
C PRO A 264 -1.48 -5.19 19.19
N LYS A 265 -0.80 -4.42 20.05
CA LYS A 265 -1.18 -3.04 20.35
C LYS A 265 -1.12 -2.15 19.09
N PHE A 266 -0.06 -2.26 18.29
CA PHE A 266 0.07 -1.46 17.07
C PHE A 266 -1.05 -1.76 16.07
N ILE A 267 -1.36 -3.05 15.84
CA ILE A 267 -2.47 -3.45 14.97
C ILE A 267 -3.82 -2.93 15.50
N SER A 268 -4.04 -2.99 16.81
CA SER A 268 -5.26 -2.45 17.43
C SER A 268 -5.34 -0.92 17.31
N ASP A 269 -4.22 -0.20 17.45
CA ASP A 269 -4.16 1.24 17.24
C ASP A 269 -4.44 1.59 15.76
N CYS A 270 -3.86 0.86 14.80
CA CYS A 270 -4.17 0.98 13.38
C CYS A 270 -5.68 0.81 13.10
N ARG A 271 -6.32 -0.19 13.71
CA ARG A 271 -7.78 -0.39 13.60
C ARG A 271 -8.56 0.80 14.14
N GLN A 272 -8.10 1.44 15.21
CA GLN A 272 -8.80 2.57 15.82
C GLN A 272 -8.78 3.82 14.93
N ILE A 273 -7.72 4.02 14.13
CA ILE A 273 -7.55 5.24 13.33
C ILE A 273 -8.23 5.18 11.97
N VAL A 274 -8.45 3.99 11.40
CA VAL A 274 -9.17 3.84 10.13
C VAL A 274 -10.69 3.70 10.33
N PRO A 275 -11.55 4.21 9.43
CA PRO A 275 -12.99 3.99 9.50
C PRO A 275 -13.35 2.55 9.15
N ASP A 276 -14.60 2.15 9.41
CA ASP A 276 -15.12 0.89 8.86
C ASP A 276 -15.04 0.95 7.32
N GLY A 277 -14.48 -0.10 6.71
CA GLY A 277 -14.16 -0.16 5.29
C GLY A 277 -12.74 0.28 4.96
N GLY A 278 -12.06 0.97 5.89
CA GLY A 278 -10.66 1.35 5.76
C GLY A 278 -9.69 0.17 5.84
N LEU A 279 -8.44 0.40 5.46
CA LEU A 279 -7.45 -0.65 5.22
C LEU A 279 -6.17 -0.49 6.05
N LEU A 280 -5.56 -1.62 6.37
CA LEU A 280 -4.13 -1.75 6.66
C LEU A 280 -3.50 -2.63 5.58
N VAL A 281 -2.57 -2.05 4.82
CA VAL A 281 -1.77 -2.73 3.78
C VAL A 281 -0.32 -2.76 4.25
N ALA A 282 0.28 -3.94 4.35
CA ALA A 282 1.63 -4.10 4.87
C ALA A 282 2.50 -4.90 3.90
N ASN A 283 3.68 -4.36 3.59
CA ASN A 283 4.76 -5.12 2.95
C ASN A 283 5.46 -5.99 4.00
N MET A 284 5.54 -7.29 3.76
CA MET A 284 6.12 -8.26 4.67
C MET A 284 7.04 -9.22 3.93
N ILE A 285 7.93 -9.88 4.67
CA ILE A 285 8.76 -10.97 4.14
C ILE A 285 8.17 -12.30 4.59
N ASN A 286 7.81 -13.15 3.63
CA ASN A 286 7.26 -14.49 3.84
C ASN A 286 8.34 -15.53 4.18
N GLY A 287 9.60 -15.27 3.83
CA GLY A 287 10.77 -16.11 4.15
C GLY A 287 10.67 -17.58 3.68
N ALA A 288 11.77 -18.32 3.85
CA ALA A 288 11.76 -19.75 3.55
C ALA A 288 10.94 -20.53 4.61
N PRO A 289 10.35 -21.70 4.26
CA PRO A 289 9.69 -22.55 5.24
C PRO A 289 10.59 -22.84 6.47
N GLY A 290 10.07 -22.57 7.66
CA GLY A 290 10.76 -22.82 8.94
C GLY A 290 11.61 -21.67 9.48
N CYS A 291 11.87 -20.62 8.70
CA CYS A 291 12.59 -19.45 9.20
C CYS A 291 11.74 -18.59 10.15
N SER A 292 12.38 -17.69 10.89
CA SER A 292 11.70 -16.72 11.79
C SER A 292 10.71 -15.86 11.03
N TRP A 293 11.06 -15.35 9.86
CA TRP A 293 10.20 -14.47 9.06
C TRP A 293 8.86 -15.11 8.70
N ARG A 294 8.84 -16.41 8.35
CA ARG A 294 7.58 -17.13 8.08
C ARG A 294 6.67 -17.20 9.32
N LYS A 295 7.27 -17.36 10.52
CA LYS A 295 6.52 -17.38 11.78
C LYS A 295 5.97 -15.99 12.11
N ASP A 296 6.78 -14.96 11.93
CA ASP A 296 6.40 -13.57 12.16
C ASP A 296 5.30 -13.12 11.19
N PHE A 297 5.42 -13.48 9.91
CA PHE A 297 4.36 -13.33 8.90
C PHE A 297 3.05 -13.97 9.32
N GLY A 298 3.07 -15.25 9.73
CA GLY A 298 1.85 -15.95 10.17
C GLY A 298 1.21 -15.29 11.41
N LYS A 299 2.05 -14.83 12.35
CA LYS A 299 1.61 -14.15 13.56
C LYS A 299 0.94 -12.80 13.25
N ILE A 300 1.54 -11.96 12.42
CA ILE A 300 0.97 -10.66 12.07
C ILE A 300 -0.30 -10.82 11.23
N ALA A 301 -0.32 -11.75 10.26
CA ALA A 301 -1.51 -12.01 9.45
C ALA A 301 -2.69 -12.46 10.33
N TRP A 302 -2.44 -13.31 11.33
CA TRP A 302 -3.46 -13.72 12.29
C TRP A 302 -3.94 -12.55 13.17
N GLN A 303 -3.04 -11.69 13.64
CA GLN A 303 -3.42 -10.50 14.41
C GLN A 303 -4.23 -9.50 13.59
N MET A 304 -3.82 -9.24 12.35
CA MET A 304 -4.57 -8.43 11.40
C MET A 304 -5.96 -9.02 11.19
N ALA A 305 -6.06 -10.34 11.03
CA ALA A 305 -7.34 -11.01 10.89
C ALA A 305 -8.24 -10.83 12.12
N ALA A 306 -7.70 -11.06 13.31
CA ALA A 306 -8.43 -10.93 14.57
C ALA A 306 -8.90 -9.50 14.84
N GLU A 307 -8.07 -8.50 14.53
CA GLU A 307 -8.42 -7.09 14.77
C GLU A 307 -9.30 -6.55 13.65
N PHE A 308 -8.88 -6.60 12.39
CA PHE A 308 -9.57 -5.95 11.26
C PHE A 308 -10.74 -6.77 10.71
N GLY A 309 -10.62 -8.09 10.70
CA GLY A 309 -11.49 -9.02 9.99
C GLY A 309 -10.78 -9.59 8.76
N PRO A 310 -11.39 -9.63 7.57
CA PRO A 310 -10.78 -10.32 6.44
C PRO A 310 -9.40 -9.79 6.10
N THR A 311 -8.47 -10.74 6.01
CA THR A 311 -7.06 -10.48 5.74
C THR A 311 -6.60 -11.35 4.58
N PHE A 312 -5.97 -10.72 3.61
CA PHE A 312 -5.49 -11.33 2.38
C PHE A 312 -3.98 -11.23 2.33
N SER A 313 -3.34 -12.28 1.83
CA SER A 313 -1.91 -12.38 1.59
C SER A 313 -1.68 -12.51 0.10
N ILE A 314 -0.97 -11.57 -0.51
CA ILE A 314 -0.73 -11.52 -1.95
C ILE A 314 0.77 -11.71 -2.18
N GLY A 315 1.16 -12.85 -2.76
CA GLY A 315 2.57 -13.15 -3.03
C GLY A 315 3.15 -12.32 -4.18
N ILE A 316 4.42 -11.92 -4.06
CA ILE A 316 5.16 -11.19 -5.11
C ILE A 316 6.13 -12.14 -5.81
N ARG A 317 5.94 -12.35 -7.12
CA ARG A 317 6.76 -13.33 -7.87
C ARG A 317 8.16 -12.86 -8.22
N ASP A 318 8.31 -11.58 -8.53
CA ASP A 318 9.54 -11.03 -9.12
C ASP A 318 10.70 -10.87 -8.12
N ASP A 319 10.47 -11.12 -6.83
CA ASP A 319 11.39 -10.78 -5.74
C ASP A 319 11.89 -12.01 -4.96
N ASN A 320 12.34 -13.04 -5.70
CA ASN A 320 12.69 -14.35 -5.15
C ASN A 320 11.61 -14.95 -4.23
N GLN A 321 10.35 -14.56 -4.44
CA GLN A 321 9.17 -14.92 -3.64
C GLN A 321 9.28 -14.59 -2.14
N GLN A 322 10.13 -13.64 -1.76
CA GLN A 322 10.28 -13.27 -0.35
C GLN A 322 9.25 -12.25 0.08
N ASN A 323 8.90 -11.27 -0.77
CA ASN A 323 7.92 -10.26 -0.41
C ASN A 323 6.48 -10.75 -0.56
N VAL A 324 5.64 -10.38 0.39
CA VAL A 324 4.21 -10.66 0.45
C VAL A 324 3.48 -9.44 0.97
N ILE A 325 2.36 -9.11 0.34
CA ILE A 325 1.52 -7.99 0.77
C ILE A 325 0.36 -8.52 1.59
N LEU A 326 0.28 -8.11 2.85
CA LEU A 326 -0.89 -8.32 3.68
C LEU A 326 -1.86 -7.17 3.52
N VAL A 327 -3.14 -7.48 3.35
CA VAL A 327 -4.22 -6.51 3.22
C VAL A 327 -5.32 -6.89 4.19
N ALA A 328 -5.57 -6.06 5.19
CA ALA A 328 -6.65 -6.26 6.13
C ALA A 328 -7.67 -5.14 6.03
N LYS A 329 -8.93 -5.53 5.84
CA LYS A 329 -10.04 -4.59 5.71
C LYS A 329 -10.84 -4.53 7.00
N LYS A 330 -10.99 -3.32 7.55
CA LYS A 330 -11.74 -3.12 8.78
C LYS A 330 -13.22 -3.36 8.52
N VAL A 331 -13.79 -4.36 9.18
CA VAL A 331 -15.23 -4.55 9.28
C VAL A 331 -15.76 -4.10 10.65
N PRO A 332 -17.05 -3.72 10.76
CA PRO A 332 -17.68 -3.46 12.06
C PRO A 332 -17.54 -4.67 13.01
N LYS A 333 -17.31 -4.42 14.30
CA LYS A 333 -17.15 -5.53 15.29
C LYS A 333 -18.39 -6.42 15.40
N ALA A 334 -19.59 -5.83 15.24
CA ALA A 334 -20.83 -6.60 15.24
C ALA A 334 -20.82 -7.67 14.13
N TYR A 335 -20.30 -7.32 12.96
CA TYR A 335 -20.22 -8.24 11.83
C TYR A 335 -19.17 -9.35 12.04
N GLN A 336 -18.05 -9.05 12.71
CA GLN A 336 -17.05 -10.09 13.05
C GLN A 336 -17.63 -11.19 13.95
N ALA A 337 -18.52 -10.82 14.88
CA ALA A 337 -19.13 -11.78 15.81
C ALA A 337 -20.12 -12.70 15.10
N GLU A 338 -20.96 -12.16 14.20
CA GLU A 338 -21.92 -12.95 13.41
C GLU A 338 -21.22 -13.97 12.51
N VAL A 339 -20.13 -13.57 11.86
CA VAL A 339 -19.40 -14.45 10.94
C VAL A 339 -18.63 -15.56 11.66
N ALA A 340 -18.19 -15.34 12.90
CA ALA A 340 -17.51 -16.36 13.68
C ALA A 340 -18.44 -17.57 14.00
N ASP A 341 -19.76 -17.32 14.07
CA ASP A 341 -20.76 -18.33 14.40
C ASP A 341 -21.27 -19.11 13.17
N ASP A 342 -21.22 -18.52 11.96
CA ASP A 342 -21.79 -19.09 10.73
C ASP A 342 -20.86 -20.04 9.94
N LEU A 343 -19.66 -20.31 10.46
CA LEU A 343 -18.66 -21.14 9.77
C LEU A 343 -18.95 -22.63 9.87
N SER A 344 -19.79 -23.13 8.95
CA SER A 344 -19.87 -24.56 8.64
C SER A 344 -18.67 -25.00 7.78
N ASN A 345 -18.22 -26.25 7.93
CA ASN A 345 -17.06 -26.79 7.20
C ASN A 345 -17.23 -26.83 5.66
N GLU A 346 -18.47 -26.73 5.14
CA GLU A 346 -18.76 -26.84 3.70
C GLU A 346 -18.40 -25.57 2.92
N ASP A 347 -18.62 -24.39 3.49
CA ASP A 347 -18.32 -23.10 2.82
C ASP A 347 -16.81 -22.89 2.63
N LEU A 348 -16.00 -23.43 3.54
CA LEU A 348 -14.55 -23.40 3.44
C LEU A 348 -14.02 -24.22 2.26
N ALA A 349 -14.70 -25.32 1.89
CA ALA A 349 -14.29 -26.20 0.79
C ALA A 349 -14.60 -25.60 -0.59
N VAL A 350 -15.78 -24.99 -0.75
CA VAL A 350 -16.17 -24.25 -1.98
C VAL A 350 -15.22 -23.07 -2.22
N TYR A 351 -14.77 -22.42 -1.14
CA TYR A 351 -13.86 -21.29 -1.23
C TYR A 351 -12.44 -21.70 -1.66
N LYS A 352 -11.89 -22.78 -1.09
CA LYS A 352 -10.60 -23.37 -1.52
C LYS A 352 -10.61 -23.75 -3.00
N HIS A 353 -11.73 -24.26 -3.50
CA HIS A 353 -11.88 -24.61 -4.92
C HIS A 353 -11.80 -23.38 -5.85
N LYS A 354 -12.48 -22.28 -5.51
CA LYS A 354 -12.48 -21.05 -6.34
C LYS A 354 -11.13 -20.32 -6.34
N LEU A 355 -10.41 -20.35 -5.22
CA LEU A 355 -9.03 -19.86 -5.17
C LEU A 355 -8.10 -20.67 -6.08
N GLN A 356 -8.23 -22.01 -6.07
CA GLN A 356 -7.46 -22.90 -6.95
C GLN A 356 -7.77 -22.66 -8.44
N GLU A 357 -9.05 -22.56 -8.83
CA GLU A 357 -9.44 -22.25 -10.22
C GLU A 357 -8.88 -20.91 -10.71
N THR A 358 -8.76 -19.94 -9.80
CA THR A 358 -8.24 -18.61 -10.13
C THR A 358 -6.71 -18.60 -10.23
N ALA A 359 -6.03 -19.32 -9.34
CA ALA A 359 -4.60 -19.58 -9.44
C ALA A 359 -4.26 -20.30 -10.76
N ASP A 360 -5.08 -21.28 -11.16
CA ASP A 360 -4.94 -22.02 -12.43
C ASP A 360 -5.20 -21.15 -13.65
N TYR A 361 -6.10 -20.17 -13.56
CA TYR A 361 -6.41 -19.22 -14.64
C TYR A 361 -5.27 -18.23 -14.87
N LEU A 362 -4.73 -17.66 -13.79
CA LEU A 362 -3.57 -16.74 -13.85
C LEU A 362 -2.31 -17.45 -14.35
N GLY A 363 -2.21 -18.78 -14.13
CA GLY A 363 -1.13 -19.60 -14.67
C GLY A 363 -1.20 -19.92 -16.17
N ARG A 364 -2.29 -19.57 -16.88
CA ARG A 364 -2.48 -19.93 -18.31
C ARG A 364 -2.47 -18.76 -19.28
N SER A 365 -2.47 -17.52 -18.79
CA SER A 365 -2.48 -16.35 -19.65
C SER A 365 -1.59 -15.31 -19.03
N CYS A 366 -0.38 -15.09 -19.58
CA CYS A 366 0.25 -13.77 -19.64
C CYS A 366 1.62 -13.78 -20.35
N SER A 367 1.59 -13.32 -21.60
CA SER A 367 2.71 -12.74 -22.35
C SER A 367 2.48 -11.23 -22.54
N MET A 368 2.05 -10.52 -21.49
CA MET A 368 1.77 -9.08 -21.55
C MET A 368 2.49 -8.36 -20.40
N PRO A 369 3.11 -7.19 -20.65
CA PRO A 369 3.69 -6.37 -19.61
C PRO A 369 2.54 -5.65 -18.89
N TYR A 370 2.31 -5.97 -17.62
CA TYR A 370 1.08 -5.57 -16.92
C TYR A 370 0.97 -4.05 -16.71
N ASP A 371 -0.23 -3.53 -16.96
CA ASP A 371 -0.68 -2.24 -16.45
C ASP A 371 -1.44 -2.39 -15.12
N LEU A 372 -1.42 -1.36 -14.27
CA LEU A 372 -2.11 -1.33 -12.97
C LEU A 372 -3.61 -1.69 -13.11
N ALA A 373 -4.21 -1.31 -14.24
CA ALA A 373 -5.60 -1.59 -14.56
C ALA A 373 -5.91 -3.10 -14.65
N SER A 374 -5.03 -3.89 -15.26
CA SER A 374 -5.19 -5.34 -15.36
C SER A 374 -5.08 -6.03 -14.00
N MET A 375 -4.16 -5.56 -13.14
CA MET A 375 -4.04 -6.04 -11.76
C MET A 375 -5.29 -5.70 -10.93
N LEU A 376 -5.79 -4.46 -11.04
CA LEU A 376 -7.03 -4.03 -10.36
C LEU A 376 -8.24 -4.86 -10.81
N HIS A 377 -8.35 -5.15 -12.11
CA HIS A 377 -9.42 -5.99 -12.65
C HIS A 377 -9.41 -7.40 -12.05
N GLU A 378 -8.25 -8.06 -11.99
CA GLU A 378 -8.17 -9.41 -11.41
C GLU A 378 -8.38 -9.41 -9.89
N LEU A 379 -7.82 -8.45 -9.16
CA LEU A 379 -8.07 -8.32 -7.72
C LEU A 379 -9.56 -8.10 -7.42
N TYR A 380 -10.24 -7.29 -8.23
CA TYR A 380 -11.69 -7.08 -8.08
C TYR A 380 -12.51 -8.33 -8.38
N ARG A 381 -12.08 -9.16 -9.35
CA ARG A 381 -12.72 -10.45 -9.67
C ARG A 381 -12.58 -11.47 -8.54
N ILE A 382 -11.47 -11.42 -7.82
CA ILE A 382 -11.11 -12.35 -6.75
C ILE A 382 -11.94 -12.13 -5.48
N VAL A 383 -12.32 -10.90 -5.15
CA VAL A 383 -13.04 -10.57 -3.90
C VAL A 383 -14.54 -10.88 -4.08
N PRO A 384 -15.08 -11.98 -3.52
CA PRO A 384 -16.50 -12.26 -3.64
C PRO A 384 -17.29 -11.41 -2.65
N ASN A 385 -18.48 -10.95 -3.06
CA ASN A 385 -19.42 -10.16 -2.24
C ASN A 385 -19.90 -10.82 -0.93
N ARG A 386 -19.40 -12.01 -0.53
CA ARG A 386 -19.90 -12.81 0.60
C ARG A 386 -18.85 -13.41 1.54
N ALA A 387 -17.54 -13.22 1.35
CA ALA A 387 -16.52 -13.90 2.17
C ALA A 387 -15.83 -12.94 3.15
N TYR A 388 -16.19 -12.98 4.43
CA TYR A 388 -15.62 -12.10 5.44
C TYR A 388 -15.27 -12.80 6.76
N ASN A 389 -14.47 -13.87 6.72
CA ASN A 389 -14.09 -14.61 7.91
C ASN A 389 -12.71 -14.14 8.45
N ASN A 390 -12.39 -14.48 9.71
CA ASN A 390 -11.05 -14.37 10.31
C ASN A 390 -10.08 -15.42 9.73
N VAL A 391 -10.04 -15.56 8.39
CA VAL A 391 -9.20 -16.50 7.65
C VAL A 391 -8.19 -15.69 6.85
N VAL A 392 -6.92 -16.07 6.94
CA VAL A 392 -5.89 -15.53 6.05
C VAL A 392 -6.05 -16.21 4.70
N TYR A 393 -6.38 -15.44 3.68
CA TYR A 393 -6.51 -15.94 2.32
C TYR A 393 -5.19 -15.78 1.58
N GLU A 394 -4.62 -16.88 1.10
CA GLU A 394 -3.42 -16.84 0.25
C GLU A 394 -3.85 -16.69 -1.21
N LEU A 395 -3.41 -15.60 -1.83
CA LEU A 395 -3.60 -15.29 -3.24
C LEU A 395 -2.25 -15.39 -3.92
N GLU A 396 -2.09 -16.46 -4.69
CA GLU A 396 -0.91 -16.65 -5.53
C GLU A 396 -1.24 -16.19 -6.95
N ILE A 397 -0.65 -15.07 -7.37
CA ILE A 397 -0.79 -14.57 -8.73
C ILE A 397 0.20 -15.33 -9.59
N ASN A 398 -0.27 -16.34 -10.34
CA ASN A 398 0.57 -17.16 -11.20
C ASN A 398 1.05 -16.43 -12.47
N HIS A 399 2.25 -16.79 -12.95
CA HIS A 399 2.75 -16.49 -14.28
C HIS A 399 2.84 -17.79 -15.07
N ALA A 400 2.35 -17.81 -16.31
CA ALA A 400 2.65 -18.87 -17.27
C ALA A 400 4.13 -18.78 -17.71
N GLN A 401 4.91 -19.84 -17.51
CA GLN A 401 6.17 -20.04 -18.21
C GLN A 401 5.89 -20.78 -19.51
N ASP A 402 5.75 -20.06 -20.62
CA ASP A 402 5.87 -20.68 -21.94
C ASP A 402 7.33 -20.52 -22.42
N TYR A 403 8.10 -21.59 -22.23
CA TYR A 403 9.31 -21.87 -23.01
C TYR A 403 8.94 -22.88 -24.11
N ALA A 404 8.76 -22.38 -25.33
CA ALA A 404 9.09 -23.03 -26.59
C ALA A 404 9.17 -21.98 -27.71
#